data_AF-A0A843HBE3-F1
#
_entry.id   AF-A0A843HBE3-F1
#
_cell.length_a   1.000
_cell.length_b   1.000
_cell.length_c   1.000
_cell.angle_alpha   90.00
_cell.angle_beta   90.00
_cell.angle_gamma   90.00
#
_symmetry.space_group_name_H-M   'P 1'
#
loop_
_entity.id
_entity.type
_entity.pdbx_description
1 polymer ?
#
loop_
_entity_poly.entity_id
_entity_poly.type
_entity_poly.pdbx_seq_one_letter_code
_entity_poly.pdbx_strand_id
1 'polypeptide(L)'
;PNEFVLFMNVLSTIIRQRNNVKIYMLGNTVSKHCPYFQEMGLKHIEDMEPGKIDIYTYGKSNLKVACEYTFNHNLEGRKSDVYFAFDNPSLQMITGGAWELDLYPHVPMEYETKNIVFRYFINFDDHILQCDIIEVDDKCFTYVHWKTGDIKHPETDIIYSCEYDPRPNHIRNMMHNSASVNKKILKFYREDRVFYQDNEAGELVRNYFLFCQKEAG
;
A
#
# COMPACT_ATOMS: atom_id res chain seq x y z
N PRO A 1 8.46 13.68 2.45
CA PRO A 1 7.94 14.75 1.57
C PRO A 1 9.10 15.54 0.92
N ASN A 2 9.06 15.75 -0.41
CA ASN A 2 10.08 16.46 -1.24
C ASN A 2 11.47 15.83 -1.38
N GLU A 3 11.58 14.52 -1.18
CA GLU A 3 12.86 13.82 -1.25
C GLU A 3 13.47 13.84 -2.68
N PHE A 4 12.65 13.65 -3.72
CA PHE A 4 13.06 13.76 -5.12
C PHE A 4 13.65 15.15 -5.45
N VAL A 5 13.01 16.22 -4.95
CA VAL A 5 13.49 17.60 -5.14
C VAL A 5 14.84 17.81 -4.46
N LEU A 6 15.04 17.25 -3.26
CA LEU A 6 16.31 17.29 -2.57
C LEU A 6 17.40 16.57 -3.37
N PHE A 7 17.11 15.39 -3.91
CA PHE A 7 18.03 14.65 -4.77
C PHE A 7 18.40 15.46 -6.03
N MET A 8 17.42 16.10 -6.68
CA MET A 8 17.67 16.97 -7.83
C MET A 8 18.51 18.21 -7.48
N ASN A 9 18.35 18.77 -6.29
CA ASN A 9 19.19 19.88 -5.81
C ASN A 9 20.65 19.46 -5.57
N VAL A 10 20.86 18.24 -5.06
CA VAL A 10 22.20 17.67 -4.92
C VAL A 10 22.83 17.46 -6.29
N LEU A 11 22.08 16.87 -7.23
CA LEU A 11 22.55 16.68 -8.60
C LEU A 11 22.90 18.02 -9.26
N SER A 12 22.04 19.03 -9.17
CA SER A 12 22.27 20.36 -9.79
C SER A 12 23.54 21.02 -9.28
N THR A 13 23.95 20.74 -8.04
CA THR A 13 25.21 21.21 -7.46
C THR A 13 26.40 20.44 -8.02
N ILE A 14 26.32 19.11 -8.10
CA ILE A 14 27.42 18.23 -8.52
C ILE A 14 27.67 18.31 -10.04
N ILE A 15 26.59 18.37 -10.84
CA ILE A 15 26.65 18.29 -12.31
C ILE A 15 26.60 19.67 -12.98
N ARG A 16 26.62 20.77 -12.20
CA ARG A 16 26.39 22.15 -12.65
C ARG A 16 27.12 22.55 -13.94
N GLN A 17 28.31 22.01 -14.18
CA GLN A 17 29.12 22.29 -15.37
C GLN A 17 29.60 21.01 -16.10
N ARG A 18 28.92 19.88 -15.89
CA ARG A 18 29.30 18.57 -16.45
C ARG A 18 28.12 17.97 -17.21
N ASN A 19 28.37 17.51 -18.43
CA ASN A 19 27.39 16.80 -19.26
C ASN A 19 27.75 15.33 -19.49
N ASN A 20 28.80 14.83 -18.82
CA ASN A 20 29.34 13.48 -18.96
C ASN A 20 29.07 12.60 -17.73
N VAL A 21 27.99 12.87 -16.99
CA VAL A 21 27.66 12.17 -15.74
C VAL A 21 26.64 11.07 -16.03
N LYS A 22 26.87 9.89 -15.47
CA LYS A 22 25.89 8.80 -15.42
C LYS A 22 25.44 8.64 -13.97
N ILE A 23 24.13 8.57 -13.77
CA ILE A 23 23.52 8.40 -12.45
C ILE A 23 23.07 6.96 -12.35
N TYR A 24 23.53 6.26 -11.31
CA TYR A 24 23.11 4.90 -11.00
C TYR A 24 22.35 4.94 -9.68
N MET A 25 21.16 4.37 -9.68
CA MET A 25 20.30 4.23 -8.51
C MET A 25 20.00 2.76 -8.33
N LEU A 26 20.22 2.25 -7.12
CA LEU A 26 20.02 0.85 -6.76
C LEU A 26 19.17 0.81 -5.49
N GLY A 27 18.15 -0.03 -5.47
CA GLY A 27 17.31 -0.28 -4.30
C GLY A 27 17.17 -1.79 -4.08
N ASN A 28 17.42 -2.26 -2.86
CA ASN A 28 17.35 -3.70 -2.51
C ASN A 28 15.91 -4.22 -2.48
N THR A 29 14.96 -3.36 -2.13
CA THR A 29 13.51 -3.61 -2.11
C THR A 29 12.90 -2.26 -2.41
N VAL A 30 12.57 -2.00 -3.67
CA VAL A 30 11.84 -0.78 -4.01
C VAL A 30 10.39 -1.06 -3.64
N SER A 31 9.68 -0.14 -2.99
CA SER A 31 8.22 -0.22 -2.83
C SER A 31 7.55 0.15 -4.15
N LYS A 32 6.40 -0.44 -4.49
CA LYS A 32 5.64 -0.10 -5.73
C LYS A 32 5.31 1.40 -5.75
N HIS A 33 5.12 1.98 -4.58
CA HIS A 33 4.80 3.39 -4.38
C HIS A 33 6.05 4.26 -4.18
N CYS A 34 7.20 3.87 -4.74
CA CYS A 34 8.41 4.68 -4.65
C CYS A 34 8.17 6.06 -5.30
N PRO A 35 8.38 7.18 -4.58
CA PRO A 35 8.08 8.52 -5.09
C PRO A 35 8.90 8.84 -6.35
N TYR A 36 10.07 8.22 -6.51
CA TYR A 36 10.90 8.37 -7.70
C TYR A 36 10.22 7.89 -8.98
N PHE A 37 9.40 6.84 -8.92
CA PHE A 37 8.73 6.30 -10.10
C PHE A 37 7.72 7.29 -10.66
N GLN A 38 6.90 7.87 -9.78
CA GLN A 38 5.92 8.88 -10.15
C GLN A 38 6.59 10.16 -10.66
N GLU A 39 7.58 10.67 -9.92
CA GLU A 39 8.28 11.92 -10.26
C GLU A 39 9.13 11.80 -11.54
N MET A 40 9.71 10.62 -11.81
CA MET A 40 10.42 10.34 -13.07
C MET A 40 9.48 9.87 -14.19
N GLY A 41 8.18 9.73 -13.95
CA GLY A 41 7.20 9.32 -14.97
C GLY A 41 7.39 7.89 -15.49
N LEU A 42 7.84 6.97 -14.64
CA LEU A 42 8.07 5.57 -14.96
C LEU A 42 6.75 4.78 -14.80
N LYS A 43 5.95 4.70 -15.87
CA LYS A 43 4.56 4.22 -15.81
C LYS A 43 4.37 2.71 -15.93
N HIS A 44 5.39 1.97 -16.38
CA HIS A 44 5.25 0.53 -16.67
C HIS A 44 5.93 -0.37 -15.65
N ILE A 45 6.35 0.19 -14.50
CA ILE A 45 7.11 -0.57 -13.49
C ILE A 45 6.28 -1.69 -12.86
N GLU A 46 4.97 -1.49 -12.69
CA GLU A 46 4.08 -2.49 -12.08
C GLU A 46 3.93 -3.75 -12.95
N ASP A 47 4.04 -3.59 -14.27
CA ASP A 47 3.91 -4.67 -15.26
C ASP A 47 5.28 -5.24 -15.71
N MET A 48 6.39 -4.77 -15.13
CA MET A 48 7.72 -5.24 -15.52
C MET A 48 8.00 -6.64 -14.98
N GLU A 49 8.30 -7.56 -15.89
CA GLU A 49 8.84 -8.87 -15.53
C GLU A 49 10.30 -8.77 -15.07
N PRO A 50 10.73 -9.57 -14.08
CA PRO A 50 12.14 -9.65 -13.70
C PRO A 50 13.05 -9.92 -14.91
N GLY A 51 14.19 -9.23 -14.98
CA GLY A 51 15.16 -9.28 -16.08
C GLY A 51 14.86 -8.37 -17.26
N LYS A 52 13.69 -7.74 -17.31
CA LYS A 52 13.33 -6.81 -18.38
C LYS A 52 13.92 -5.44 -18.10
N ILE A 53 14.40 -4.80 -19.16
CA ILE A 53 14.89 -3.41 -19.12
C ILE A 53 13.94 -2.55 -19.94
N ASP A 54 13.33 -1.57 -19.30
CA ASP A 54 12.52 -0.55 -19.96
C ASP A 54 13.30 0.76 -20.06
N ILE A 55 13.27 1.38 -21.23
CA ILE A 55 13.99 2.61 -21.53
C ILE A 55 12.99 3.75 -21.73
N TYR A 56 13.10 4.75 -20.88
CA TYR A 56 12.26 5.95 -20.87
C TYR A 56 13.01 7.12 -21.48
N THR A 57 12.34 7.85 -22.37
CA THR A 57 12.86 9.05 -23.05
C THR A 57 11.94 10.24 -22.79
N TYR A 58 12.53 11.40 -22.54
CA TYR A 58 11.77 12.59 -22.12
C TYR A 58 11.79 13.68 -23.20
N GLY A 59 10.67 13.79 -23.92
CA GLY A 59 10.42 14.86 -24.89
C GLY A 59 11.54 15.00 -25.94
N LYS A 60 12.05 16.23 -26.11
CA LYS A 60 13.17 16.55 -27.04
C LYS A 60 14.55 16.45 -26.41
N SER A 61 14.65 16.01 -25.15
CA SER A 61 15.95 15.92 -24.47
C SER A 61 16.64 14.59 -24.82
N ASN A 62 17.97 14.59 -24.74
CA ASN A 62 18.77 13.35 -24.89
C ASN A 62 18.79 12.50 -23.60
N LEU A 63 18.01 12.87 -22.58
CA LEU A 63 17.95 12.15 -21.31
C LEU A 63 17.25 10.80 -21.53
N LYS A 64 17.91 9.74 -21.09
CA LYS A 64 17.38 8.38 -21.07
C LYS A 64 17.48 7.82 -19.67
N VAL A 65 16.41 7.23 -19.21
CA VAL A 65 16.39 6.45 -17.96
C VAL A 65 16.15 5.01 -18.35
N ALA A 66 17.09 4.13 -18.01
CA ALA A 66 16.92 2.69 -18.12
C ALA A 66 16.54 2.16 -16.74
N CYS A 67 15.39 1.51 -16.64
CA CYS A 67 14.93 0.84 -15.43
C CYS A 67 14.99 -0.66 -15.70
N GLU A 68 15.57 -1.41 -14.76
CA GLU A 68 15.63 -2.86 -14.80
C GLU A 68 15.04 -3.40 -13.50
N TYR A 69 14.09 -4.33 -13.61
CA TYR A 69 13.68 -5.11 -12.46
C TYR A 69 14.59 -6.34 -12.37
N THR A 70 15.62 -6.28 -11.53
CA THR A 70 16.64 -7.33 -11.49
C THR A 70 16.14 -8.61 -10.81
N PHE A 71 16.52 -9.78 -11.34
CA PHE A 71 16.28 -11.05 -10.65
C PHE A 71 17.04 -11.13 -9.32
N ASN A 72 16.49 -11.87 -8.36
CA ASN A 72 17.27 -12.32 -7.22
C ASN A 72 18.33 -13.32 -7.70
N HIS A 73 19.58 -12.90 -7.76
CA HIS A 73 20.67 -13.67 -8.38
C HIS A 73 21.13 -14.91 -7.58
N ASN A 74 20.37 -15.37 -6.57
CA ASN A 74 20.69 -16.55 -5.78
C ASN A 74 19.66 -17.66 -5.98
N LEU A 75 19.78 -18.39 -7.09
CA LEU A 75 19.03 -19.64 -7.31
C LEU A 75 19.46 -20.76 -6.33
N GLU A 76 20.64 -20.63 -5.69
CA GLU A 76 21.17 -21.60 -4.70
C GLU A 76 21.08 -21.11 -3.24
N GLY A 77 20.48 -19.94 -3.01
CA GLY A 77 20.48 -19.30 -1.70
C GLY A 77 21.84 -18.71 -1.31
N ARG A 78 21.83 -17.65 -0.51
CA ARG A 78 23.05 -17.08 0.09
C ARG A 78 23.54 -18.02 1.20
N LYS A 79 24.84 -18.05 1.49
CA LYS A 79 25.38 -18.74 2.68
C LYS A 79 24.76 -18.26 4.01
N SER A 80 24.10 -17.11 4.02
CA SER A 80 23.35 -16.58 5.16
C SER A 80 21.94 -17.15 5.31
N ASP A 81 21.38 -17.81 4.30
CA ASP A 81 19.98 -18.26 4.28
C ASP A 81 19.70 -19.37 5.31
N VAL A 82 20.74 -20.11 5.72
CA VAL A 82 20.69 -21.07 6.84
C VAL A 82 20.26 -20.41 8.17
N TYR A 83 20.50 -19.11 8.36
CA TYR A 83 20.05 -18.39 9.56
C TYR A 83 18.61 -17.90 9.47
N PHE A 84 17.95 -18.06 8.31
CA PHE A 84 16.59 -17.58 8.05
C PHE A 84 15.68 -18.68 7.50
N ALA A 85 16.13 -19.94 7.51
CA ALA A 85 15.39 -21.12 7.10
C ALA A 85 14.35 -21.59 8.15
N PHE A 86 13.75 -20.64 8.86
CA PHE A 86 12.62 -20.93 9.74
C PHE A 86 11.33 -20.88 8.94
N ASP A 87 10.35 -21.67 9.34
CA ASP A 87 9.04 -21.79 8.68
C ASP A 87 8.17 -20.55 8.95
N ASN A 88 8.67 -19.39 8.54
CA ASN A 88 8.07 -18.08 8.73
C ASN A 88 7.93 -17.38 7.36
N PRO A 89 6.70 -17.08 6.90
CA PRO A 89 6.43 -16.44 5.61
C PRO A 89 7.21 -15.14 5.39
N SER A 90 7.52 -14.40 6.45
CA SER A 90 8.24 -13.13 6.41
C SER A 90 9.71 -13.29 6.01
N LEU A 91 10.30 -14.48 6.26
CA LEU A 91 11.71 -14.76 5.96
C LEU A 91 11.92 -15.24 4.52
N GLN A 92 10.88 -15.77 3.86
CA GLN A 92 10.92 -16.12 2.44
C GLN A 92 11.06 -14.88 1.53
N MET A 93 10.79 -13.68 2.05
CA MET A 93 10.96 -12.42 1.32
C MET A 93 12.45 -12.07 1.11
N ILE A 94 13.32 -12.44 2.06
CA ILE A 94 14.78 -12.19 1.98
C ILE A 94 15.42 -13.04 0.88
N THR A 95 14.89 -14.24 0.63
CA THR A 95 15.37 -15.18 -0.40
C THR A 95 14.64 -15.02 -1.73
N GLY A 96 13.39 -14.54 -1.75
CA GLY A 96 12.51 -14.49 -2.92
C GLY A 96 12.40 -13.16 -3.67
N GLY A 97 12.69 -12.00 -3.05
CA GLY A 97 12.76 -10.70 -3.77
C GLY A 97 11.41 -10.10 -4.18
N ALA A 98 10.32 -10.54 -3.54
CA ALA A 98 9.01 -9.90 -3.66
C ALA A 98 8.93 -8.63 -2.79
N TRP A 99 8.04 -7.71 -3.18
CA TRP A 99 7.78 -6.41 -2.54
C TRP A 99 7.61 -6.50 -1.01
N GLU A 100 8.15 -5.53 -0.27
CA GLU A 100 8.02 -5.44 1.19
C GLU A 100 6.56 -5.11 1.56
N LEU A 101 5.85 -6.09 2.10
CA LEU A 101 4.53 -5.91 2.70
C LEU A 101 4.70 -6.04 4.22
N ASP A 102 4.21 -5.07 5.01
CA ASP A 102 4.09 -5.29 6.45
C ASP A 102 3.19 -6.52 6.67
N LEU A 103 3.45 -7.27 7.75
CA LEU A 103 2.63 -8.43 8.08
C LEU A 103 1.38 -7.95 8.79
N TYR A 104 0.23 -8.20 8.18
CA TYR A 104 -1.06 -7.86 8.77
C TYR A 104 -1.73 -9.09 9.35
N PRO A 105 -2.41 -8.97 10.50
CA PRO A 105 -3.01 -10.13 11.15
C PRO A 105 -4.19 -10.64 10.33
N HIS A 106 -4.22 -11.95 10.07
CA HIS A 106 -5.35 -12.63 9.45
C HIS A 106 -6.35 -13.10 10.51
N VAL A 107 -7.62 -13.29 10.10
CA VAL A 107 -8.67 -13.73 11.03
C VAL A 107 -8.27 -15.09 11.62
N PRO A 108 -8.16 -15.21 12.95
CA PRO A 108 -7.67 -16.42 13.59
C PRO A 108 -8.76 -17.51 13.74
N MET A 109 -9.95 -17.29 13.20
CA MET A 109 -11.11 -18.14 13.40
C MET A 109 -12.08 -18.10 12.22
N GLU A 110 -12.87 -19.16 12.09
CA GLU A 110 -13.99 -19.18 11.16
C GLU A 110 -15.18 -18.41 11.76
N TYR A 111 -15.98 -17.80 10.89
CA TYR A 111 -17.21 -17.11 11.24
C TYR A 111 -18.23 -17.30 10.12
N GLU A 112 -19.51 -17.20 10.45
CA GLU A 112 -20.59 -17.25 9.47
C GLU A 112 -21.09 -15.84 9.13
N THR A 113 -21.77 -15.69 8.00
CA THR A 113 -22.36 -14.42 7.57
C THR A 113 -23.36 -13.84 8.58
N LYS A 114 -24.01 -14.69 9.39
CA LYS A 114 -24.90 -14.27 10.49
C LYS A 114 -24.19 -13.53 11.63
N ASN A 115 -22.87 -13.72 11.75
CA ASN A 115 -22.06 -13.08 12.79
C ASN A 115 -21.64 -11.65 12.42
N ILE A 116 -21.94 -11.21 11.20
CA ILE A 116 -21.63 -9.86 10.73
C ILE A 116 -22.70 -8.91 11.29
N VAL A 117 -22.29 -8.06 12.23
CA VAL A 117 -23.17 -7.13 12.93
C VAL A 117 -23.28 -5.80 12.17
N PHE A 118 -22.20 -5.41 11.47
CA PHE A 118 -22.15 -4.16 10.73
C PHE A 118 -21.17 -4.24 9.57
N ARG A 119 -21.44 -3.49 8.50
CA ARG A 119 -20.60 -3.41 7.31
C ARG A 119 -20.35 -1.96 6.93
N TYR A 120 -19.12 -1.67 6.54
CA TYR A 120 -18.74 -0.39 5.95
C TYR A 120 -17.69 -0.63 4.85
N PHE A 121 -17.40 0.42 4.09
CA PHE A 121 -16.51 0.32 2.94
C PHE A 121 -15.41 1.38 3.02
N ILE A 122 -14.23 1.03 2.51
CA ILE A 122 -13.13 1.97 2.27
C ILE A 122 -12.88 1.95 0.76
N ASN A 123 -13.09 3.09 0.12
CA ASN A 123 -12.78 3.34 -1.29
C ASN A 123 -11.52 4.22 -1.36
N PHE A 124 -10.42 3.65 -1.80
CA PHE A 124 -9.13 4.32 -1.85
C PHE A 124 -8.32 3.78 -3.03
N ASP A 125 -7.73 4.69 -3.82
CA ASP A 125 -6.85 4.35 -4.95
C ASP A 125 -7.47 3.35 -5.95
N ASP A 126 -8.69 3.67 -6.43
CA ASP A 126 -9.52 2.84 -7.33
C ASP A 126 -9.89 1.44 -6.80
N HIS A 127 -9.60 1.18 -5.52
CA HIS A 127 -9.88 -0.08 -4.85
C HIS A 127 -10.95 0.07 -3.78
N ILE A 128 -11.86 -0.91 -3.72
CA ILE A 128 -12.91 -0.97 -2.71
C ILE A 128 -12.63 -2.15 -1.77
N LEU A 129 -12.45 -1.81 -0.49
CA LEU A 129 -12.42 -2.77 0.61
C LEU A 129 -13.78 -2.81 1.29
N GLN A 130 -14.20 -4.02 1.63
CA GLN A 130 -15.34 -4.27 2.49
C GLN A 130 -14.82 -4.61 3.89
N CYS A 131 -15.39 -3.93 4.89
CA CYS A 131 -15.03 -4.08 6.28
C CYS A 131 -16.25 -4.59 7.06
N ASP A 132 -16.15 -5.83 7.54
CA ASP A 132 -17.20 -6.52 8.27
C ASP A 132 -16.86 -6.55 9.76
N ILE A 133 -17.71 -5.92 10.58
CA ILE A 133 -17.63 -6.03 12.04
C ILE A 133 -18.32 -7.33 12.44
N ILE A 134 -17.55 -8.24 13.01
CA ILE A 134 -17.95 -9.60 13.32
C ILE A 134 -17.98 -9.78 14.84
N GLU A 135 -19.03 -10.44 15.32
CA GLU A 135 -19.19 -10.83 16.73
C GLU A 135 -19.40 -12.34 16.86
N VAL A 136 -18.45 -13.02 17.49
CA VAL A 136 -18.45 -14.48 17.72
C VAL A 136 -17.88 -14.77 19.09
N ASP A 137 -18.58 -15.57 19.91
CA ASP A 137 -18.11 -16.07 21.21
C ASP A 137 -17.46 -14.98 22.10
N ASP A 138 -18.18 -13.89 22.32
CA ASP A 138 -17.75 -12.69 23.09
C ASP A 138 -16.55 -11.92 22.50
N LYS A 139 -16.10 -12.27 21.29
CA LYS A 139 -15.05 -11.55 20.56
C LYS A 139 -15.71 -10.65 19.52
N CYS A 140 -15.23 -9.41 19.43
CA CYS A 140 -15.67 -8.45 18.43
C CYS A 140 -14.47 -7.85 17.70
N PHE A 141 -14.43 -7.98 16.38
CA PHE A 141 -13.33 -7.50 15.54
C PHE A 141 -13.84 -7.04 14.17
N THR A 142 -13.01 -6.27 13.46
CA THR A 142 -13.24 -5.94 12.05
C THR A 142 -12.44 -6.89 11.18
N TYR A 143 -13.06 -7.48 10.18
CA TYR A 143 -12.38 -8.15 9.08
C TYR A 143 -12.45 -7.31 7.81
N VAL A 144 -11.31 -7.06 7.19
CA VAL A 144 -11.15 -6.26 5.97
C VAL A 144 -10.77 -7.16 4.83
N HIS A 145 -11.54 -7.10 3.74
CA HIS A 145 -11.32 -7.94 2.57
C HIS A 145 -11.67 -7.19 1.29
N TRP A 146 -11.15 -7.67 0.16
CA TRP A 146 -11.45 -7.08 -1.15
C TRP A 146 -12.92 -7.21 -1.48
N LYS A 147 -13.48 -6.16 -2.07
CA LYS A 147 -14.86 -6.19 -2.57
C LYS A 147 -14.87 -6.58 -4.04
N THR A 148 -15.40 -7.76 -4.34
CA THR A 148 -15.63 -8.23 -5.71
C THR A 148 -17.03 -7.79 -6.18
N GLY A 149 -17.16 -6.52 -6.56
CA GLY A 149 -18.38 -5.95 -7.17
C GLY A 149 -18.87 -4.68 -6.51
N ASP A 150 -19.98 -4.15 -7.03
CA ASP A 150 -20.49 -2.84 -6.61
C ASP A 150 -21.05 -2.84 -5.17
N ILE A 151 -21.00 -1.67 -4.54
CA ILE A 151 -21.65 -1.42 -3.26
C ILE A 151 -23.16 -1.48 -3.49
N LYS A 152 -23.83 -2.41 -2.80
CA LYS A 152 -25.26 -2.69 -3.02
C LYS A 152 -26.17 -1.58 -2.51
N HIS A 153 -25.79 -0.91 -1.43
CA HIS A 153 -26.58 0.17 -0.82
C HIS A 153 -25.75 1.43 -0.60
N PRO A 154 -25.28 2.08 -1.69
CA PRO A 154 -24.37 3.23 -1.59
C PRO A 154 -25.02 4.46 -0.94
N GLU A 155 -26.34 4.51 -0.83
CA GLU A 155 -27.08 5.60 -0.18
C GLU A 155 -27.20 5.44 1.34
N THR A 156 -26.96 4.24 1.88
CA THR A 156 -27.13 3.94 3.31
C THR A 156 -25.88 3.42 3.97
N ASP A 157 -25.06 2.69 3.23
CA ASP A 157 -23.82 2.12 3.75
C ASP A 157 -22.80 3.23 4.02
N ILE A 158 -22.03 3.09 5.10
CA ILE A 158 -20.93 4.02 5.39
C ILE A 158 -19.80 3.75 4.40
N ILE A 159 -19.41 4.77 3.67
CA ILE A 159 -18.34 4.71 2.67
C ILE A 159 -17.29 5.74 3.05
N TYR A 160 -16.06 5.27 3.28
CA TYR A 160 -14.90 6.12 3.48
C TYR A 160 -14.20 6.34 2.15
N SER A 161 -14.02 7.58 1.71
CA SER A 161 -13.40 7.89 0.42
C SER A 161 -12.71 9.24 0.38
N CYS A 162 -11.58 9.38 -0.29
CA CYS A 162 -10.88 10.67 -0.38
C CYS A 162 -11.64 11.73 -1.22
N GLU A 163 -12.65 11.31 -1.99
CA GLU A 163 -13.46 12.18 -2.82
C GLU A 163 -14.47 13.00 -2.01
N TYR A 164 -14.79 14.19 -2.52
CA TYR A 164 -15.84 15.03 -1.95
C TYR A 164 -17.22 14.53 -2.39
N ASP A 165 -18.04 14.16 -1.42
CA ASP A 165 -19.43 13.75 -1.66
C ASP A 165 -20.36 14.48 -0.68
N PRO A 166 -21.50 15.03 -1.14
CA PRO A 166 -22.44 15.74 -0.28
C PRO A 166 -23.28 14.81 0.62
N ARG A 167 -23.30 13.50 0.39
CA ARG A 167 -24.12 12.55 1.15
C ARG A 167 -23.52 12.29 2.54
N PRO A 168 -24.35 12.19 3.60
CA PRO A 168 -23.86 12.10 4.98
C PRO A 168 -23.21 10.75 5.33
N ASN A 169 -23.49 9.70 4.58
CA ASN A 169 -22.90 8.38 4.72
C ASN A 169 -21.55 8.24 3.99
N HIS A 170 -21.18 9.22 3.16
CA HIS A 170 -19.86 9.34 2.58
C HIS A 170 -18.96 10.19 3.48
N ILE A 171 -17.92 9.58 4.02
CA ILE A 171 -17.05 10.19 5.02
C ILE A 171 -15.65 10.29 4.45
N ARG A 172 -15.17 11.51 4.26
CA ARG A 172 -13.85 11.70 3.64
C ARG A 172 -12.68 11.27 4.50
N ASN A 173 -12.75 11.59 5.79
CA ASN A 173 -11.70 11.34 6.73
C ASN A 173 -12.26 10.57 7.92
N MET A 174 -11.91 9.28 8.01
CA MET A 174 -12.36 8.43 9.11
C MET A 174 -11.87 8.94 10.46
N MET A 175 -10.71 9.61 10.53
CA MET A 175 -10.16 10.17 11.77
C MET A 175 -10.88 11.45 12.22
N HIS A 176 -11.50 12.18 11.29
CA HIS A 176 -12.15 13.48 11.52
C HIS A 176 -13.65 13.45 11.24
N ASN A 177 -14.38 12.54 11.90
CA ASN A 177 -15.84 12.54 11.89
C ASN A 177 -16.41 12.35 13.30
N SER A 178 -17.32 13.24 13.70
CA SER A 178 -17.92 13.32 15.04
C SER A 178 -19.04 12.29 15.30
N ALA A 179 -19.51 11.60 14.26
CA ALA A 179 -20.57 10.60 14.35
C ALA A 179 -20.22 9.46 15.33
N SER A 180 -21.21 9.03 16.12
CA SER A 180 -21.02 8.00 17.14
C SER A 180 -20.60 6.66 16.55
N VAL A 181 -21.14 6.29 15.38
CA VAL A 181 -20.78 5.07 14.65
C VAL A 181 -19.32 5.11 14.22
N ASN A 182 -18.86 6.23 13.66
CA ASN A 182 -17.47 6.40 13.25
C ASN A 182 -16.49 6.25 14.42
N LYS A 183 -16.82 6.82 15.59
CA LYS A 183 -16.01 6.65 16.80
C LYS A 183 -15.88 5.19 17.25
N LYS A 184 -16.95 4.39 17.08
CA LYS A 184 -16.91 2.94 17.36
C LYS A 184 -16.05 2.20 16.35
N ILE A 185 -16.16 2.53 15.06
CA ILE A 185 -15.32 1.93 14.00
C ILE A 185 -13.84 2.22 14.27
N LEU A 186 -13.48 3.49 14.50
CA LEU A 186 -12.12 3.90 14.84
C LEU A 186 -11.54 3.17 16.07
N LYS A 187 -12.40 2.79 17.03
CA LYS A 187 -11.97 2.05 18.22
C LYS A 187 -11.36 0.69 17.87
N PHE A 188 -11.86 0.00 16.85
CA PHE A 188 -11.29 -1.27 16.41
C PHE A 188 -9.86 -1.10 15.90
N TYR A 189 -9.61 -0.07 15.10
CA TYR A 189 -8.27 0.25 14.59
C TYR A 189 -7.30 0.70 15.69
N ARG A 190 -7.78 1.44 16.70
CA ARG A 190 -6.94 1.90 17.83
C ARG A 190 -6.61 0.80 18.84
N GLU A 191 -7.43 -0.24 18.90
CA GLU A 191 -7.27 -1.37 19.84
C GLU A 191 -6.71 -2.61 19.15
N ASP A 192 -6.17 -2.48 17.94
CA ASP A 192 -5.59 -3.57 17.14
C ASP A 192 -6.53 -4.77 16.96
N ARG A 193 -7.85 -4.51 16.85
CA ARG A 193 -8.90 -5.52 16.61
C ARG A 193 -9.36 -5.53 15.15
N VAL A 194 -8.42 -5.38 14.23
CA VAL A 194 -8.66 -5.39 12.78
C VAL A 194 -7.79 -6.46 12.15
N PHE A 195 -8.43 -7.29 11.35
CA PHE A 195 -7.82 -8.41 10.64
C PHE A 195 -8.05 -8.26 9.15
N TYR A 196 -7.15 -8.78 8.33
CA TYR A 196 -7.10 -8.54 6.90
C TYR A 196 -7.10 -9.85 6.11
N GLN A 197 -7.71 -9.83 4.92
CA GLN A 197 -7.70 -10.97 4.00
C GLN A 197 -6.28 -11.34 3.58
N ASP A 198 -5.49 -10.33 3.21
CA ASP A 198 -4.11 -10.44 2.78
C ASP A 198 -3.33 -9.17 3.21
N ASN A 199 -2.01 -9.20 3.03
CA ASN A 199 -1.18 -8.05 3.39
C ASN A 199 -1.40 -6.85 2.46
N GLU A 200 -1.88 -7.05 1.23
CA GLU A 200 -2.15 -5.96 0.29
C GLU A 200 -3.35 -5.11 0.76
N ALA A 201 -4.42 -5.76 1.23
CA ALA A 201 -5.55 -5.08 1.87
C ALA A 201 -5.11 -4.31 3.12
N GLY A 202 -4.18 -4.88 3.90
CA GLY A 202 -3.58 -4.22 5.06
C GLY A 202 -2.81 -2.94 4.69
N GLU A 203 -1.93 -3.02 3.69
CA GLU A 203 -1.19 -1.86 3.19
C GLU A 203 -2.13 -0.77 2.64
N LEU A 204 -3.19 -1.14 1.89
CA LEU A 204 -4.13 -0.17 1.35
C LEU A 204 -4.84 0.61 2.48
N VAL A 205 -5.27 -0.09 3.54
CA VAL A 205 -5.84 0.56 4.73
C VAL A 205 -4.82 1.47 5.40
N ARG A 206 -3.59 1.03 5.60
CA ARG A 206 -2.52 1.85 6.19
C ARG A 206 -2.28 3.13 5.39
N ASN A 207 -2.21 3.03 4.06
CA ASN A 207 -2.05 4.18 3.17
C ASN A 207 -3.22 5.16 3.28
N TYR A 208 -4.45 4.66 3.34
CA TYR A 208 -5.64 5.48 3.59
C TYR A 208 -5.55 6.23 4.94
N PHE A 209 -5.09 5.59 6.02
CA PHE A 209 -4.88 6.25 7.31
C PHE A 209 -3.79 7.33 7.27
N LEU A 210 -2.67 7.07 6.57
CA LEU A 210 -1.61 8.06 6.37
C LEU A 210 -2.12 9.29 5.62
N PHE A 211 -2.97 9.09 4.60
CA PHE A 211 -3.66 10.17 3.91
C PHE A 211 -4.55 10.98 4.89
N CYS A 212 -5.37 10.28 5.68
CA CYS A 212 -6.25 10.92 6.66
C CYS A 212 -5.48 11.75 7.71
N GLN A 213 -4.31 11.30 8.14
CA GLN A 213 -3.44 12.05 9.07
C GLN A 213 -2.83 13.28 8.42
N LYS A 214 -2.46 13.21 7.14
CA LYS A 214 -1.88 14.34 6.42
C LYS A 214 -2.90 15.47 6.21
N GLU A 215 -4.17 15.16 6.00
CA GLU A 215 -5.22 16.18 5.86
C GLU A 215 -5.73 16.76 7.20
N ALA A 216 -5.41 16.09 8.31
CA ALA A 216 -5.79 16.50 9.66
C ALA A 216 -4.94 17.64 10.22
N GLY A 217 -3.72 17.81 9.70
CA GLY A 217 -2.74 18.83 10.11
C GLY A 217 -2.66 19.97 9.12
#